data_AF-A0A0E3ZF97-F1
#
_entry.id   AF-A0A0E3ZF97-F1
#
_cell.length_a   1.000
_cell.length_b   1.000
_cell.length_c   1.000
_cell.angle_alpha   90.00
_cell.angle_beta   90.00
_cell.angle_gamma   90.00
#
_symmetry.space_group_name_H-M   'P 1'
#
loop_
_entity.id
_entity.type
_entity.pdbx_description
1 polymer ?
#
loop_
_entity_poly.entity_id
_entity_poly.type
_entity_poly.pdbx_seq_one_letter_code
_entity_poly.pdbx_strand_id
1 'polypeptide(L)'
;MLKNKSIRPDLLLMLLYIFYCAAVVLRVTIEGTGYTSPDSEYYLEAARSLQDGDQFIIKDLYGLHTGQVNALTPFTAWPVGYPVLVVSVSWVSGLSLFWASKVVNLLFVGMGFLLLRHINQRYSYVLASVYGSFTVIEMYSYTWSECIFMFGCLCYVVLLYKVYSSGKAMTAYALLASAAFMFLIRYVGFFAGGVTLLFSLISWVEGRKSLSKHLFTAFVLNVAIVCSYVFHNHYIAGFNTDAQRLTTDMETPIEVLWMALKGLTVELFLIRNYYLSGIPDALTVATAVLQLIVTIYIIKVMRMQSKKVIYEMKKNLLSHIAVVVAVAYLLVLVFLRSISQFDPLNYRLLSPFTFLMLFAVVNYIVALPDSITGAKRTKYIIAIFFALSLFLNLPKKFLLSQLL
;
A
#
# COMPACT_ATOMS: atom_id res chain seq x y z
N MET A 1 23.28 30.85 8.81
CA MET A 1 24.12 29.64 8.82
C MET A 1 23.38 28.47 8.16
N LEU A 2 23.12 28.56 6.84
CA LEU A 2 22.44 27.52 6.05
C LEU A 2 23.49 26.54 5.53
N LYS A 3 23.63 25.39 6.20
CA LYS A 3 24.57 24.33 5.79
C LYS A 3 24.01 23.62 4.56
N ASN A 4 24.45 24.11 3.41
CA ASN A 4 24.10 23.70 2.06
C ASN A 4 24.62 22.27 1.73
N LYS A 5 24.00 21.22 2.29
CA LYS A 5 24.41 19.81 2.05
C LYS A 5 23.28 18.81 1.70
N SER A 6 22.02 19.24 1.51
CA SER A 6 20.89 18.33 1.15
C SER A 6 20.34 18.44 -0.27
N ILE A 7 20.80 19.41 -1.08
CA ILE A 7 20.22 19.68 -2.42
C ILE A 7 20.20 18.42 -3.31
N ARG A 8 21.22 17.56 -3.23
CA ARG A 8 21.34 16.38 -4.11
C ARG A 8 20.32 15.26 -3.81
N PRO A 9 20.14 14.78 -2.56
CA PRO A 9 19.05 13.86 -2.23
C PRO A 9 17.65 14.39 -2.54
N ASP A 10 17.41 15.69 -2.28
CA ASP A 10 16.11 16.33 -2.50
C ASP A 10 15.79 16.40 -4.01
N LEU A 11 16.77 16.77 -4.83
CA LEU A 11 16.65 16.75 -6.29
C LEU A 11 16.39 15.33 -6.83
N LEU A 12 17.12 14.33 -6.36
CA LEU A 12 16.92 12.93 -6.80
C LEU A 12 15.53 12.42 -6.43
N LEU A 13 15.04 12.75 -5.23
CA LEU A 13 13.69 12.38 -4.80
C LEU A 13 12.63 13.06 -5.66
N MET A 14 12.79 14.35 -5.96
CA MET A 14 11.87 15.11 -6.80
C MET A 14 11.86 14.59 -8.25
N LEU A 15 13.03 14.31 -8.83
CA LEU A 15 13.14 13.73 -10.17
C LEU A 15 12.48 12.35 -10.24
N LEU A 16 12.68 11.51 -9.22
CA LEU A 16 12.02 10.22 -9.12
C LEU A 16 10.50 10.37 -9.05
N TYR A 17 9.99 11.35 -8.28
CA TYR A 17 8.55 11.62 -8.18
C TYR A 17 7.97 12.07 -9.52
N ILE A 18 8.59 13.05 -10.17
CA ILE A 18 8.16 13.55 -11.49
C ILE A 18 8.14 12.41 -12.51
N PHE A 19 9.19 11.60 -12.54
CA PHE A 19 9.27 10.47 -13.46
C PHE A 19 8.22 9.40 -13.14
N TYR A 20 7.94 9.14 -11.87
CA TYR A 20 6.87 8.24 -11.44
C TYR A 20 5.49 8.74 -11.90
N CYS A 21 5.18 10.02 -11.65
CA CYS A 21 3.93 10.63 -12.10
C CYS A 21 3.79 10.56 -13.62
N ALA A 22 4.84 10.92 -14.37
CA ALA A 22 4.85 10.83 -15.82
C ALA A 22 4.60 9.39 -16.30
N ALA A 23 5.22 8.39 -15.66
CA ALA A 23 5.02 6.98 -16.00
C ALA A 23 3.56 6.54 -15.77
N VAL A 24 2.95 6.90 -14.64
CA VAL A 24 1.56 6.57 -14.33
C VAL A 24 0.61 7.27 -15.30
N VAL A 25 0.77 8.58 -15.53
CA VAL A 25 -0.07 9.33 -16.48
C VAL A 25 0.04 8.72 -17.87
N LEU A 26 1.25 8.44 -18.35
CA LEU A 26 1.48 7.83 -19.66
C LEU A 26 0.79 6.46 -19.78
N ARG A 27 0.90 5.60 -18.76
CA ARG A 27 0.21 4.30 -18.70
C ARG A 27 -1.30 4.48 -18.77
N VAL A 28 -1.87 5.38 -17.98
CA VAL A 28 -3.31 5.69 -17.98
C VAL A 28 -3.78 6.23 -19.33
N THR A 29 -2.99 7.06 -20.02
CA THR A 29 -3.41 7.61 -21.33
C THR A 29 -3.39 6.62 -22.48
N ILE A 30 -2.58 5.56 -22.39
CA ILE A 30 -2.34 4.63 -23.50
C ILE A 30 -3.13 3.34 -23.36
N GLU A 31 -3.34 2.89 -22.13
CA GLU A 31 -4.13 1.69 -21.87
C GLU A 31 -5.60 1.97 -22.18
N GLY A 32 -6.25 1.06 -22.92
CA GLY A 32 -7.57 1.32 -23.53
C GLY A 32 -8.70 1.52 -22.52
N THR A 33 -8.58 0.95 -21.32
CA THR A 33 -9.52 1.18 -20.21
C THR A 33 -9.14 2.40 -19.36
N GLY A 34 -7.97 2.99 -19.58
CA GLY A 34 -7.44 4.03 -18.69
C GLY A 34 -7.12 3.51 -17.29
N TYR A 35 -6.79 2.22 -17.18
CA TYR A 35 -6.66 1.51 -15.91
C TYR A 35 -7.93 1.65 -15.04
N THR A 36 -9.08 1.27 -15.59
CA THR A 36 -10.34 1.11 -14.84
C THR A 36 -10.77 -0.34 -14.87
N SER A 37 -11.13 -0.88 -13.71
CA SER A 37 -11.77 -2.18 -13.57
C SER A 37 -13.24 -2.01 -13.13
N PRO A 38 -14.05 -3.08 -13.03
CA PRO A 38 -15.39 -3.00 -12.46
C PRO A 38 -15.41 -2.31 -11.07
N ASP A 39 -14.50 -2.67 -10.17
CA ASP A 39 -14.36 -1.97 -8.87
C ASP A 39 -14.08 -0.47 -9.01
N SER A 40 -13.27 -0.07 -10.01
CA SER A 40 -13.00 1.34 -10.28
C SER A 40 -14.28 2.09 -10.63
N GLU A 41 -15.15 1.47 -11.43
CA GLU A 41 -16.41 2.08 -11.83
C GLU A 41 -17.38 2.22 -10.67
N TYR A 42 -17.44 1.24 -9.76
CA TYR A 42 -18.22 1.40 -8.53
C TYR A 42 -17.68 2.52 -7.62
N TYR A 43 -16.36 2.68 -7.50
CA TYR A 43 -15.80 3.82 -6.77
C TYR A 43 -16.15 5.17 -7.43
N LEU A 44 -16.11 5.23 -8.77
CA LEU A 44 -16.47 6.43 -9.51
C LEU A 44 -17.97 6.72 -9.45
N GLU A 45 -18.82 5.70 -9.46
CA GLU A 45 -20.27 5.84 -9.30
C GLU A 45 -20.63 6.29 -7.88
N ALA A 46 -19.95 5.79 -6.85
CA ALA A 46 -20.10 6.29 -5.48
C ALA A 46 -19.67 7.76 -5.35
N ALA A 47 -18.57 8.15 -6.03
CA ALA A 47 -18.15 9.54 -6.07
C ALA A 47 -19.14 10.43 -6.85
N ARG A 48 -19.74 9.91 -7.92
CA ARG A 48 -20.80 10.58 -8.70
C ARG A 48 -22.07 10.77 -7.88
N SER A 49 -22.56 9.73 -7.22
CA SER A 49 -23.71 9.79 -6.31
C SER A 49 -23.53 10.90 -5.26
N LEU A 50 -22.34 10.99 -4.66
CA LEU A 50 -22.02 12.05 -3.71
C LEU A 50 -21.96 13.45 -4.36
N GLN A 51 -21.49 13.54 -5.61
CA GLN A 51 -21.47 14.79 -6.39
C GLN A 51 -22.87 15.28 -6.75
N ASP A 52 -23.78 14.35 -7.05
CA ASP A 52 -25.15 14.62 -7.49
C ASP A 52 -26.12 14.86 -6.31
N GLY A 53 -25.68 14.60 -5.07
CA GLY A 53 -26.47 14.80 -3.85
C GLY A 53 -27.25 13.56 -3.39
N ASP A 54 -27.05 12.42 -4.06
CA ASP A 54 -27.69 11.13 -3.78
C ASP A 54 -27.00 10.34 -2.66
N GLN A 55 -26.16 11.03 -1.88
CA GLN A 55 -25.38 10.51 -0.76
C GLN A 55 -24.41 9.41 -1.20
N PHE A 56 -24.80 8.14 -1.06
CA PHE A 56 -24.03 6.96 -1.45
C PHE A 56 -24.96 5.88 -2.04
N ILE A 57 -26.08 6.28 -2.63
CA ILE A 57 -26.94 5.39 -3.40
C ILE A 57 -26.41 5.32 -4.82
N ILE A 58 -25.92 4.14 -5.22
CA ILE A 58 -25.26 3.91 -6.51
C ILE A 58 -26.12 3.04 -7.42
N LYS A 59 -25.81 3.09 -8.72
CA LYS A 59 -26.32 2.10 -9.68
C LYS A 59 -25.47 0.85 -9.63
N ASP A 60 -26.11 -0.31 -9.55
CA ASP A 60 -25.48 -1.63 -9.66
C ASP A 60 -25.10 -1.90 -11.13
N LEU A 61 -24.02 -1.28 -11.59
CA LEU A 61 -23.61 -1.21 -13.00
C LEU A 61 -23.54 -2.58 -13.71
N TYR A 62 -23.29 -3.64 -12.94
CA TYR A 62 -23.10 -4.99 -13.44
C TYR A 62 -24.12 -6.00 -12.88
N GLY A 63 -25.07 -5.56 -12.06
CA GLY A 63 -26.02 -6.44 -11.37
C GLY A 63 -25.35 -7.38 -10.35
N LEU A 64 -24.17 -7.00 -9.82
CA LEU A 64 -23.38 -7.89 -8.94
C LEU A 64 -23.97 -7.99 -7.53
N HIS A 65 -24.78 -7.01 -7.12
CA HIS A 65 -25.30 -6.90 -5.75
C HIS A 65 -26.77 -7.30 -5.70
N THR A 66 -27.53 -6.89 -6.71
CA THR A 66 -28.99 -7.06 -6.78
C THR A 66 -29.44 -8.13 -7.77
N GLY A 67 -28.54 -8.62 -8.62
CA GLY A 67 -28.88 -9.41 -9.80
C GLY A 67 -29.51 -8.61 -10.94
N GLN A 68 -29.69 -7.29 -10.76
CA GLN A 68 -30.33 -6.40 -11.72
C GLN A 68 -29.40 -5.25 -12.12
N VAL A 69 -29.08 -5.18 -13.40
CA VAL A 69 -28.22 -4.11 -13.95
C VAL A 69 -28.89 -2.75 -13.75
N ASN A 70 -28.13 -1.79 -13.22
CA ASN A 70 -28.54 -0.42 -12.88
C ASN A 70 -29.59 -0.29 -11.77
N ALA A 71 -29.86 -1.33 -10.97
CA ALA A 71 -30.68 -1.17 -9.78
C ALA A 71 -30.00 -0.24 -8.77
N LEU A 72 -30.78 0.55 -8.04
CA LEU A 72 -30.26 1.44 -7.01
C LEU A 72 -29.95 0.64 -5.74
N THR A 73 -28.73 0.77 -5.24
CA THR A 73 -28.27 0.09 -4.02
C THR A 73 -27.38 1.00 -3.18
N PRO A 74 -27.44 0.92 -1.83
CA PRO A 74 -26.48 1.60 -0.98
C PRO A 74 -25.05 1.10 -1.19
N PHE A 75 -24.07 2.01 -1.34
CA PHE A 75 -22.66 1.68 -1.45
C PHE A 75 -22.10 1.17 -0.11
N THR A 76 -22.15 -0.15 0.08
CA THR A 76 -21.65 -0.81 1.31
C THR A 76 -20.59 -1.88 1.06
N ALA A 77 -20.29 -2.17 -0.22
CA ALA A 77 -19.24 -3.11 -0.63
C ALA A 77 -17.84 -2.69 -0.18
N TRP A 78 -17.59 -1.38 -0.16
CA TRP A 78 -16.35 -0.80 0.38
C TRP A 78 -16.66 0.41 1.26
N PRO A 79 -15.70 0.80 2.11
CA PRO A 79 -15.77 2.07 2.81
C PRO A 79 -15.79 3.29 1.87
N VAL A 80 -16.45 4.35 2.30
CA VAL A 80 -16.70 5.57 1.50
C VAL A 80 -15.47 6.48 1.34
N GLY A 81 -14.38 6.24 2.06
CA GLY A 81 -13.26 7.19 2.12
C GLY A 81 -12.57 7.42 0.79
N TYR A 82 -12.42 6.41 -0.07
CA TYR A 82 -11.83 6.62 -1.40
C TYR A 82 -12.74 7.47 -2.31
N PRO A 83 -14.04 7.16 -2.50
CA PRO A 83 -14.98 8.03 -3.21
C PRO A 83 -15.01 9.47 -2.70
N VAL A 84 -14.99 9.67 -1.38
CA VAL A 84 -14.97 11.02 -0.77
C VAL A 84 -13.71 11.80 -1.17
N LEU A 85 -12.54 11.15 -1.19
CA LEU A 85 -11.31 11.79 -1.66
C LEU A 85 -11.38 12.16 -3.15
N VAL A 86 -11.94 11.28 -3.98
CA VAL A 86 -12.11 11.51 -5.43
C VAL A 86 -13.00 12.72 -5.68
N VAL A 87 -14.18 12.78 -5.08
CA VAL A 87 -15.10 13.90 -5.29
C VAL A 87 -14.52 15.20 -4.74
N SER A 88 -13.82 15.16 -3.61
CA SER A 88 -13.17 16.34 -3.03
C SER A 88 -12.15 16.94 -3.98
N VAL A 89 -11.32 16.11 -4.62
CA VAL A 89 -10.37 16.58 -5.64
C VAL A 89 -11.10 17.08 -6.89
N SER A 90 -12.16 16.41 -7.33
CA SER A 90 -12.97 16.86 -8.47
C SER A 90 -13.57 18.25 -8.24
N TRP A 91 -14.18 18.50 -7.07
CA TRP A 91 -14.73 19.80 -6.69
C TRP A 91 -13.68 20.91 -6.66
N VAL A 92 -12.51 20.65 -6.08
CA VAL A 92 -11.45 21.66 -5.94
C VAL A 92 -10.76 21.95 -7.28
N SER A 93 -10.57 20.95 -8.14
CA SER A 93 -9.80 21.07 -9.37
C SER A 93 -10.64 21.31 -10.63
N GLY A 94 -11.94 21.01 -10.59
CA GLY A 94 -12.80 20.98 -11.78
C GLY A 94 -12.54 19.80 -12.71
N LEU A 95 -11.68 18.84 -12.33
CA LEU A 95 -11.40 17.64 -13.12
C LEU A 95 -12.59 16.67 -13.11
N SER A 96 -12.74 15.89 -14.18
CA SER A 96 -13.67 14.76 -14.17
C SER A 96 -13.32 13.76 -13.07
N LEU A 97 -14.31 13.04 -12.54
CA LEU A 97 -14.11 12.04 -11.48
C LEU A 97 -13.01 11.02 -11.83
N PHE A 98 -12.92 10.63 -13.11
CA PHE A 98 -11.86 9.77 -13.62
C PHE A 98 -10.46 10.37 -13.41
N TRP A 99 -10.22 11.60 -13.84
CA TRP A 99 -8.90 12.23 -13.68
C TRP A 99 -8.63 12.62 -12.22
N ALA A 100 -9.67 13.04 -11.50
CA ALA A 100 -9.60 13.31 -10.07
C ALA A 100 -9.12 12.09 -9.30
N SER A 101 -9.59 10.87 -9.62
CA SER A 101 -9.12 9.65 -8.95
C SER A 101 -7.64 9.37 -9.20
N LYS A 102 -7.13 9.62 -10.42
CA LYS A 102 -5.70 9.50 -10.71
C LYS A 102 -4.88 10.55 -9.96
N VAL A 103 -5.37 11.79 -9.88
CA VAL A 103 -4.72 12.85 -9.11
C VAL A 103 -4.67 12.49 -7.63
N VAL A 104 -5.75 11.98 -7.04
CA VAL A 104 -5.75 11.48 -5.66
C VAL A 104 -4.61 10.47 -5.47
N ASN A 105 -4.51 9.45 -6.32
CA ASN A 105 -3.45 8.45 -6.23
C ASN A 105 -2.06 9.11 -6.25
N LEU A 106 -1.79 10.03 -7.19
CA LEU A 106 -0.49 10.71 -7.33
C LEU A 106 -0.17 11.67 -6.18
N LEU A 107 -1.18 12.29 -5.56
CA LEU A 107 -1.03 13.10 -4.34
C LEU A 107 -0.57 12.23 -3.18
N PHE A 108 -1.16 11.04 -3.01
CA PHE A 108 -0.77 10.09 -1.97
C PHE A 108 0.63 9.49 -2.18
N VAL A 109 1.08 9.30 -3.43
CA VAL A 109 2.49 9.02 -3.71
C VAL A 109 3.38 10.16 -3.24
N GLY A 110 3.03 11.40 -3.59
CA GLY A 110 3.79 12.59 -3.20
C GLY A 110 3.91 12.72 -1.67
N MET A 111 2.81 12.53 -0.95
CA MET A 111 2.82 12.48 0.52
C MET A 111 3.68 11.33 1.05
N GLY A 112 3.66 10.16 0.41
CA GLY A 112 4.56 9.04 0.71
C GLY A 112 6.04 9.43 0.57
N PHE A 113 6.40 10.12 -0.52
CA PHE A 113 7.76 10.60 -0.76
C PHE A 113 8.20 11.61 0.32
N LEU A 114 7.32 12.53 0.70
CA LEU A 114 7.57 13.49 1.78
C LEU A 114 7.75 12.79 3.14
N LEU A 115 6.94 11.78 3.43
CA LEU A 115 7.07 10.98 4.65
C LEU A 115 8.40 10.21 4.68
N LEU A 116 8.78 9.58 3.57
CA LEU A 116 10.07 8.88 3.44
C LEU A 116 11.25 9.85 3.55
N ARG A 117 11.09 11.09 3.08
CA ARG A 117 12.07 12.17 3.28
C ARG A 117 12.20 12.62 4.74
N HIS A 118 11.11 12.54 5.50
CA HIS A 118 11.13 12.78 6.95
C HIS A 118 11.80 11.63 7.70
N ILE A 119 11.62 10.38 7.27
CA ILE A 119 12.27 9.20 7.85
C ILE A 119 13.78 9.24 7.64
N ASN A 120 14.25 9.48 6.42
CA ASN A 120 15.68 9.57 6.12
C ASN A 120 15.98 10.65 5.09
N GLN A 121 16.60 11.75 5.53
CA GLN A 121 16.89 12.90 4.68
C GLN A 121 17.90 12.60 3.56
N ARG A 122 18.84 11.69 3.83
CA ARG A 122 20.01 11.47 2.98
C ARG A 122 19.76 10.44 1.88
N TYR A 123 18.97 9.42 2.19
CA TYR A 123 18.67 8.28 1.33
C TYR A 123 17.16 8.14 1.09
N SER A 124 16.41 9.23 1.20
CA SER A 124 14.97 9.29 0.90
C SER A 124 14.64 8.74 -0.48
N TYR A 125 15.43 9.08 -1.51
CA TYR A 125 15.25 8.60 -2.87
C TYR A 125 15.44 7.07 -3.00
N VAL A 126 16.23 6.45 -2.11
CA VAL A 126 16.40 4.98 -2.06
C VAL A 126 15.19 4.33 -1.41
N LEU A 127 14.65 4.93 -0.35
CA LEU A 127 13.39 4.46 0.24
C LEU A 127 12.23 4.61 -0.75
N ALA A 128 12.11 5.78 -1.37
CA ALA A 128 11.05 6.11 -2.32
C ALA A 128 11.15 5.31 -3.62
N SER A 129 12.34 4.82 -3.99
CA SER A 129 12.46 3.99 -5.18
C SER A 129 11.63 2.72 -5.11
N VAL A 130 11.25 2.22 -3.91
CA VAL A 130 10.32 1.09 -3.76
C VAL A 130 9.02 1.28 -4.54
N TYR A 131 8.54 2.52 -4.70
CA TYR A 131 7.37 2.81 -5.53
C TYR A 131 7.55 2.38 -6.99
N GLY A 132 8.79 2.35 -7.49
CA GLY A 132 9.13 1.90 -8.83
C GLY A 132 8.98 0.39 -9.06
N SER A 133 8.59 -0.41 -8.07
CA SER A 133 8.24 -1.82 -8.29
C SER A 133 7.02 -1.94 -9.21
N PHE A 134 6.98 -3.01 -10.00
CA PHE A 134 5.90 -3.27 -10.94
C PHE A 134 4.51 -3.18 -10.29
N THR A 135 4.28 -3.95 -9.22
CA THR A 135 2.99 -4.02 -8.53
C THR A 135 2.56 -2.65 -8.02
N VAL A 136 3.48 -1.86 -7.44
CA VAL A 136 3.13 -0.55 -6.90
C VAL A 136 2.76 0.42 -8.01
N ILE A 137 3.52 0.48 -9.12
CA ILE A 137 3.14 1.33 -10.27
C ILE A 137 1.78 0.93 -10.82
N GLU A 138 1.51 -0.37 -10.94
CA GLU A 138 0.23 -0.89 -11.42
C GLU A 138 -0.92 -0.48 -10.50
N MET A 139 -0.78 -0.67 -9.18
CA MET A 139 -1.80 -0.26 -8.20
C MET A 139 -2.13 1.23 -8.28
N TYR A 140 -1.12 2.09 -8.42
CA TYR A 140 -1.33 3.54 -8.50
C TYR A 140 -1.85 4.01 -9.87
N SER A 141 -1.71 3.18 -10.91
CA SER A 141 -2.31 3.43 -12.23
C SER A 141 -3.82 3.17 -12.21
N TYR A 142 -4.27 2.13 -11.48
CA TYR A 142 -5.70 1.83 -11.31
C TYR A 142 -6.44 2.81 -10.41
N THR A 143 -7.74 3.00 -10.66
CA THR A 143 -8.66 3.70 -9.74
C THR A 143 -9.07 2.74 -8.62
N TRP A 144 -8.12 2.46 -7.73
CA TRP A 144 -8.22 1.47 -6.67
C TRP A 144 -7.83 2.07 -5.32
N SER A 145 -8.56 1.73 -4.26
CA SER A 145 -8.31 2.23 -2.91
C SER A 145 -7.04 1.65 -2.27
N GLU A 146 -6.54 0.52 -2.78
CA GLU A 146 -5.31 -0.14 -2.33
C GLU A 146 -4.10 0.80 -2.32
N CYS A 147 -4.00 1.70 -3.31
CA CYS A 147 -2.87 2.61 -3.40
C CYS A 147 -2.80 3.58 -2.20
N ILE A 148 -3.94 4.16 -1.81
CA ILE A 148 -4.06 5.04 -0.64
C ILE A 148 -3.91 4.23 0.65
N PHE A 149 -4.46 3.01 0.67
CA PHE A 149 -4.33 2.12 1.81
C PHE A 149 -2.86 1.81 2.12
N MET A 150 -2.01 1.60 1.09
CA MET A 150 -0.55 1.43 1.28
C MET A 150 0.10 2.64 1.96
N PHE A 151 -0.29 3.87 1.61
CA PHE A 151 0.19 5.07 2.29
C PHE A 151 -0.31 5.12 3.74
N GLY A 152 -1.58 4.80 3.99
CA GLY A 152 -2.14 4.70 5.34
C GLY A 152 -1.37 3.71 6.22
N CYS A 153 -1.05 2.53 5.69
CA CYS A 153 -0.20 1.53 6.32
C CYS A 153 1.18 2.07 6.70
N LEU A 154 1.84 2.80 5.78
CA LEU A 154 3.15 3.40 6.06
C LEU A 154 3.06 4.49 7.14
N CYS A 155 2.04 5.35 7.10
CA CYS A 155 1.77 6.34 8.15
C CYS A 155 1.56 5.66 9.50
N TYR A 156 0.75 4.61 9.53
CA TYR A 156 0.47 3.83 10.73
C TYR A 156 1.75 3.22 11.32
N VAL A 157 2.61 2.63 10.51
CA VAL A 157 3.93 2.11 10.94
C VAL A 157 4.79 3.20 11.58
N VAL A 158 4.89 4.37 10.93
CA VAL A 158 5.70 5.50 11.45
C VAL A 158 5.13 6.05 12.74
N LEU A 159 3.80 6.20 12.83
CA LEU A 159 3.11 6.69 14.02
C LEU A 159 3.24 5.68 15.16
N LEU A 160 3.08 4.40 14.90
CA LEU A 160 3.24 3.35 15.91
C LEU A 160 4.67 3.34 16.44
N TYR A 161 5.68 3.46 15.57
CA TYR A 161 7.06 3.65 15.97
C TYR A 161 7.25 4.88 16.87
N LYS A 162 6.69 6.03 16.50
CA LYS A 162 6.77 7.27 17.29
C LYS A 162 6.08 7.13 18.64
N VAL A 163 4.90 6.50 18.70
CA VAL A 163 4.16 6.24 19.95
C VAL A 163 4.97 5.31 20.84
N TYR A 164 5.44 4.18 20.32
CA TYR A 164 6.19 3.18 21.08
C TYR A 164 7.50 3.74 21.64
N SER A 165 8.17 4.62 20.88
CA SER A 165 9.44 5.23 21.29
C SER A 165 9.27 6.39 22.25
N SER A 166 8.21 7.21 22.11
CA SER A 166 8.04 8.45 22.90
C SER A 166 7.06 8.35 24.06
N GLY A 167 6.13 7.39 24.04
CA GLY A 167 5.07 7.26 25.05
C GLY A 167 3.98 8.35 25.03
N LYS A 168 4.05 9.33 24.12
CA LYS A 168 3.18 10.52 24.12
C LYS A 168 1.75 10.20 23.67
N ALA A 169 0.76 10.67 24.43
CA ALA A 169 -0.67 10.51 24.14
C ALA A 169 -1.09 11.11 22.79
N MET A 170 -0.62 12.31 22.45
CA MET A 170 -0.96 12.97 21.18
C MET A 170 -0.59 12.13 19.96
N THR A 171 0.54 11.43 20.02
CA THR A 171 0.95 10.53 18.94
C THR A 171 0.03 9.31 18.85
N ALA A 172 -0.56 8.86 19.97
CA ALA A 172 -1.52 7.75 19.99
C ALA A 172 -2.87 8.16 19.39
N TYR A 173 -3.30 9.42 19.55
CA TYR A 173 -4.47 9.94 18.84
C TYR A 173 -4.21 10.09 17.33
N ALA A 174 -3.01 10.50 16.92
CA ALA A 174 -2.63 10.48 15.51
C ALA A 174 -2.61 9.05 14.95
N LEU A 175 -2.16 8.06 15.74
CA LEU A 175 -2.22 6.65 15.38
C LEU A 175 -3.66 6.17 15.19
N LEU A 176 -4.58 6.53 16.10
CA LEU A 176 -6.01 6.28 15.98
C LEU A 176 -6.57 6.87 14.69
N ALA A 177 -6.24 8.13 14.38
CA ALA A 177 -6.68 8.78 13.14
C ALA A 177 -6.16 8.03 11.91
N SER A 178 -4.91 7.56 11.91
CA SER A 178 -4.36 6.73 10.83
C SER A 178 -5.06 5.38 10.70
N ALA A 179 -5.40 4.73 11.81
CA ALA A 179 -6.13 3.46 11.80
C ALA A 179 -7.58 3.63 11.31
N ALA A 180 -8.27 4.69 11.75
CA ALA A 180 -9.59 5.06 11.27
C ALA A 180 -9.55 5.39 9.77
N PHE A 181 -8.56 6.15 9.32
CA PHE A 181 -8.34 6.44 7.90
C PHE A 181 -8.17 5.15 7.09
N MET A 182 -7.30 4.23 7.51
CA MET A 182 -7.13 2.95 6.81
C MET A 182 -8.43 2.15 6.71
N PHE A 183 -9.21 2.09 7.79
CA PHE A 183 -10.52 1.45 7.80
C PHE A 183 -11.50 2.13 6.84
N LEU A 184 -11.54 3.47 6.82
CA LEU A 184 -12.40 4.24 5.92
C LEU A 184 -11.96 4.16 4.44
N ILE A 185 -10.75 3.69 4.16
CA ILE A 185 -10.30 3.40 2.79
C ILE A 185 -10.61 1.95 2.42
N ARG A 186 -10.40 1.00 3.33
CA ARG A 186 -10.74 -0.43 3.15
C ARG A 186 -11.10 -1.09 4.48
N TYR A 187 -12.14 -1.92 4.49
CA TYR A 187 -12.61 -2.60 5.70
C TYR A 187 -11.49 -3.38 6.41
N VAL A 188 -10.63 -4.07 5.65
CA VAL A 188 -9.48 -4.82 6.20
C VAL A 188 -8.58 -3.94 7.09
N GLY A 189 -8.60 -2.61 6.94
CA GLY A 189 -7.95 -1.64 7.81
C GLY A 189 -8.27 -1.78 9.31
N PHE A 190 -9.34 -2.48 9.69
CA PHE A 190 -9.61 -2.82 11.09
C PHE A 190 -8.44 -3.60 11.74
N PHE A 191 -7.60 -4.28 10.95
CA PHE A 191 -6.42 -4.99 11.46
C PHE A 191 -5.48 -4.10 12.27
N ALA A 192 -5.46 -2.79 11.97
CA ALA A 192 -4.67 -1.79 12.71
C ALA A 192 -5.08 -1.74 14.19
N GLY A 193 -6.37 -1.92 14.51
CA GLY A 193 -6.84 -2.05 15.89
C GLY A 193 -6.22 -3.26 16.60
N GLY A 194 -6.20 -4.42 15.95
CA GLY A 194 -5.57 -5.64 16.49
C GLY A 194 -4.08 -5.48 16.76
N VAL A 195 -3.34 -4.83 15.84
CA VAL A 195 -1.92 -4.52 16.05
C VAL A 195 -1.74 -3.50 17.19
N THR A 196 -2.60 -2.49 17.30
CA THR A 196 -2.57 -1.52 18.40
C THR A 196 -2.76 -2.22 19.75
N LEU A 197 -3.71 -3.17 19.84
CA LEU A 197 -3.93 -3.98 21.03
C LEU A 197 -2.70 -4.83 21.36
N LEU A 198 -2.11 -5.51 20.38
CA LEU A 198 -0.88 -6.30 20.59
C LEU A 198 0.23 -5.45 21.21
N PHE A 199 0.48 -4.25 20.66
CA PHE A 199 1.49 -3.34 21.20
C PHE A 199 1.12 -2.77 22.58
N SER A 200 -0.16 -2.61 22.87
CA SER A 200 -0.63 -2.26 24.21
C SER A 200 -0.30 -3.34 25.24
N LEU A 201 -0.56 -4.61 24.89
CA LEU A 201 -0.25 -5.77 25.74
C LEU A 201 1.26 -5.95 25.95
N ILE A 202 2.05 -5.83 24.88
CA ILE A 202 3.52 -5.85 24.98
C ILE A 202 4.00 -4.75 25.92
N SER A 203 3.51 -3.52 25.75
CA SER A 203 3.89 -2.38 26.60
C SER A 203 3.47 -2.59 28.07
N TRP A 204 2.37 -3.30 28.32
CA TRP A 204 1.95 -3.67 29.67
C TRP A 204 2.93 -4.66 30.31
N VAL A 205 3.30 -5.73 29.59
CA VAL A 205 4.26 -6.76 30.04
C VAL A 205 5.64 -6.17 30.30
N GLU A 206 6.07 -5.20 29.49
CA GLU A 206 7.32 -4.45 29.69
C GLU A 206 7.26 -3.44 30.86
N GLY A 207 6.13 -3.33 31.58
CA GLY A 207 5.96 -2.41 32.70
C GLY A 207 5.69 -0.95 32.29
N ARG A 208 5.56 -0.65 31.00
CA ARG A 208 5.29 0.70 30.46
C ARG A 208 3.80 1.04 30.49
N LYS A 209 3.23 1.06 31.70
CA LYS A 209 1.76 1.19 31.94
C LYS A 209 1.11 2.41 31.27
N SER A 210 1.78 3.57 31.26
CA SER A 210 1.21 4.78 30.61
C SER A 210 1.07 4.62 29.11
N LEU A 211 2.07 4.04 28.44
CA LEU A 211 2.02 3.76 27.00
C LEU A 211 0.93 2.74 26.68
N SER A 212 0.87 1.66 27.46
CA SER A 212 -0.18 0.63 27.34
C SER A 212 -1.58 1.25 27.45
N LYS A 213 -1.82 2.13 28.43
CA LYS A 213 -3.10 2.85 28.55
C LYS A 213 -3.42 3.67 27.29
N HIS A 214 -2.48 4.47 26.77
CA HIS A 214 -2.72 5.25 25.56
C HIS A 214 -3.05 4.38 24.33
N LEU A 215 -2.31 3.28 24.13
CA LEU A 215 -2.56 2.34 23.04
C LEU A 215 -3.89 1.61 23.22
N PHE A 216 -4.23 1.19 24.45
CA PHE A 216 -5.50 0.54 24.75
C PHE A 216 -6.68 1.48 24.50
N THR A 217 -6.59 2.74 24.91
CA THR A 217 -7.60 3.75 24.60
C THR A 217 -7.74 3.96 23.09
N ALA A 218 -6.64 4.05 22.35
CA ALA A 218 -6.67 4.14 20.89
C ALA A 218 -7.35 2.91 20.25
N PHE A 219 -7.08 1.71 20.76
CA PHE A 219 -7.76 0.48 20.32
C PHE A 219 -9.27 0.54 20.56
N VAL A 220 -9.71 0.86 21.79
CA VAL A 220 -11.15 0.92 22.13
C VAL A 220 -11.88 1.94 21.26
N LEU A 221 -11.29 3.12 21.06
CA LEU A 221 -11.87 4.15 20.19
C LEU A 221 -11.91 3.70 18.72
N ASN A 222 -10.88 3.00 18.25
CA ASN A 222 -10.88 2.46 16.89
C ASN A 222 -11.99 1.42 16.70
N VAL A 223 -12.17 0.50 17.65
CA VAL A 223 -13.27 -0.48 17.65
C VAL A 223 -14.61 0.24 17.65
N ALA A 224 -14.79 1.28 18.47
CA ALA A 224 -16.02 2.07 18.46
C ALA A 224 -16.31 2.68 17.08
N ILE A 225 -15.32 3.30 16.42
CA ILE A 225 -15.47 3.85 15.06
C ILE A 225 -15.87 2.77 14.05
N VAL A 226 -15.18 1.62 14.06
CA VAL A 226 -15.46 0.49 13.16
C VAL A 226 -16.87 -0.03 13.38
N CYS A 227 -17.25 -0.30 14.64
CA CYS A 227 -18.58 -0.80 14.99
C CYS A 227 -19.67 0.20 14.60
N SER A 228 -19.49 1.50 14.86
CA SER A 228 -20.46 2.52 14.45
C SER A 228 -20.65 2.56 12.94
N TYR A 229 -19.57 2.45 12.17
CA TYR A 229 -19.65 2.44 10.70
C TYR A 229 -20.37 1.19 10.17
N VAL A 230 -19.99 0.00 10.66
CA VAL A 230 -20.60 -1.27 10.23
C VAL A 230 -22.07 -1.33 10.66
N PHE A 231 -22.41 -0.82 11.84
CA PHE A 231 -23.80 -0.72 12.29
C PHE A 231 -24.62 0.22 11.40
N HIS A 232 -24.03 1.34 10.97
CA HIS A 232 -24.66 2.25 10.01
C HIS A 232 -24.94 1.56 8.66
N ASN A 233 -23.97 0.80 8.13
CA ASN A 233 -24.18 -0.01 6.93
C ASN A 233 -25.36 -0.97 7.10
N HIS A 234 -25.40 -1.68 8.23
CA HIS A 234 -26.48 -2.64 8.52
C HIS A 234 -27.84 -1.96 8.59
N TYR A 235 -27.91 -0.77 9.19
CA TYR A 235 -29.15 -0.01 9.26
C TYR A 235 -29.67 0.42 7.87
N ILE A 236 -28.78 0.83 6.96
CA ILE A 236 -29.17 1.31 5.63
C ILE A 236 -29.43 0.16 4.65
N ALA A 237 -28.57 -0.84 4.63
CA ALA A 237 -28.58 -1.89 3.60
C ALA A 237 -29.11 -3.24 4.10
N GLY A 238 -29.31 -3.42 5.41
CA GLY A 238 -29.64 -4.72 6.02
C GLY A 238 -28.43 -5.65 6.22
N PHE A 239 -27.23 -5.25 5.79
CA PHE A 239 -26.00 -6.05 5.88
C PHE A 239 -24.84 -5.23 6.45
N ASN A 240 -23.97 -5.87 7.23
CA ASN A 240 -22.78 -5.25 7.83
C ASN A 240 -21.79 -4.75 6.76
N THR A 241 -21.65 -5.55 5.71
CA THR A 241 -20.85 -5.31 4.50
C THR A 241 -21.56 -6.01 3.35
N ASP A 242 -21.38 -5.53 2.12
CA ASP A 242 -22.04 -6.10 0.94
C ASP A 242 -21.39 -7.43 0.48
N ALA A 243 -21.48 -8.44 1.34
CA ALA A 243 -21.00 -9.79 1.05
C ALA A 243 -21.91 -10.54 0.06
N GLN A 244 -23.00 -9.93 -0.40
CA GLN A 244 -23.93 -10.52 -1.36
C GLN A 244 -23.33 -10.64 -2.77
N ARG A 245 -22.27 -9.87 -3.09
CA ARG A 245 -21.53 -9.98 -4.36
C ARG A 245 -20.82 -11.32 -4.59
N LEU A 246 -20.92 -12.25 -3.65
CA LEU A 246 -20.06 -13.43 -3.55
C LEU A 246 -20.90 -14.70 -3.60
N THR A 247 -20.37 -15.70 -4.31
CA THR A 247 -21.04 -16.98 -4.51
C THR A 247 -21.13 -17.78 -3.20
N THR A 248 -21.91 -18.85 -3.18
CA THR A 248 -22.04 -19.73 -2.01
C THR A 248 -20.84 -20.67 -1.80
N ASP A 249 -19.96 -20.80 -2.80
CA ASP A 249 -18.88 -21.78 -2.79
C ASP A 249 -17.64 -21.21 -2.09
N MET A 250 -17.47 -21.56 -0.81
CA MET A 250 -16.25 -21.22 -0.06
C MET A 250 -15.12 -22.18 -0.38
N GLU A 251 -13.93 -21.64 -0.67
CA GLU A 251 -12.71 -22.43 -0.82
C GLU A 251 -12.26 -23.00 0.53
N THR A 252 -11.64 -24.17 0.49
CA THR A 252 -11.08 -24.80 1.69
C THR A 252 -9.87 -23.99 2.21
N PRO A 253 -9.55 -24.05 3.52
CA PRO A 253 -8.38 -23.34 4.07
C PRO A 253 -7.05 -23.68 3.36
N ILE A 254 -6.93 -24.90 2.83
CA ILE A 254 -5.74 -25.35 2.07
C ILE A 254 -5.68 -24.63 0.71
N GLU A 255 -6.80 -24.50 0.01
CA GLU A 255 -6.87 -23.75 -1.25
C GLU A 255 -6.58 -22.26 -1.02
N VAL A 256 -7.08 -21.68 0.07
CA VAL A 256 -6.76 -20.29 0.45
C VAL A 256 -5.27 -20.12 0.71
N LEU A 257 -4.65 -21.05 1.43
CA LEU A 257 -3.21 -21.03 1.65
C LEU A 257 -2.43 -21.13 0.33
N TRP A 258 -2.85 -22.00 -0.58
CA TRP A 258 -2.24 -22.15 -1.89
C TRP A 258 -2.39 -20.89 -2.75
N MET A 259 -3.56 -20.25 -2.72
CA MET A 259 -3.79 -18.95 -3.35
C MET A 259 -2.83 -17.89 -2.81
N ALA A 260 -2.68 -17.81 -1.48
CA ALA A 260 -1.75 -16.89 -0.83
C ALA A 260 -0.29 -17.14 -1.28
N LEU A 261 0.16 -18.40 -1.28
CA LEU A 261 1.51 -18.76 -1.71
C LEU A 261 1.75 -18.43 -3.19
N LYS A 262 0.78 -18.72 -4.06
CA LYS A 262 0.84 -18.37 -5.48
C LYS A 262 0.93 -16.86 -5.67
N GLY A 263 0.07 -16.09 -5.01
CA GLY A 263 0.09 -14.63 -5.05
C GLY A 263 1.40 -14.05 -4.54
N LEU A 264 1.92 -14.54 -3.41
CA LEU A 264 3.20 -14.12 -2.85
C LEU A 264 4.37 -14.44 -3.79
N THR A 265 4.30 -15.55 -4.52
CA THR A 265 5.32 -15.92 -5.51
C THR A 265 5.33 -14.94 -6.69
N VAL A 266 4.16 -14.49 -7.15
CA VAL A 266 4.05 -13.43 -8.18
C VAL A 266 4.65 -12.13 -7.66
N GLU A 267 4.39 -11.77 -6.42
CA GLU A 267 4.93 -10.56 -5.77
C GLU A 267 6.46 -10.57 -5.61
N LEU A 268 7.12 -11.73 -5.75
CA LEU A 268 8.58 -11.78 -5.82
C LEU A 268 9.13 -11.18 -7.10
N PHE A 269 8.36 -11.06 -8.19
CA PHE A 269 8.83 -10.48 -9.45
C PHE A 269 8.69 -8.94 -9.43
N LEU A 270 9.69 -8.27 -8.85
CA LEU A 270 9.61 -6.84 -8.56
C LEU A 270 9.71 -5.93 -9.80
N ILE A 271 10.40 -6.40 -10.85
CA ILE A 271 10.64 -5.61 -12.07
C ILE A 271 9.47 -5.68 -13.05
N ARG A 272 8.81 -6.83 -13.17
CA ARG A 272 7.85 -7.12 -14.23
C ARG A 272 6.87 -8.18 -13.76
N ASN A 273 5.60 -8.04 -14.13
CA ASN A 273 4.60 -9.06 -13.81
C ASN A 273 4.93 -10.42 -14.44
N TYR A 274 4.70 -11.48 -13.68
CA TYR A 274 4.66 -12.83 -14.20
C TYR A 274 3.51 -13.61 -13.56
N TYR A 275 2.49 -13.92 -14.36
CA TYR A 275 1.25 -14.54 -13.89
C TYR A 275 1.32 -16.07 -13.67
N LEU A 276 2.54 -16.65 -13.58
CA LEU A 276 2.78 -18.09 -13.41
C LEU A 276 2.00 -18.97 -14.40
N SER A 277 1.71 -18.44 -15.59
CA SER A 277 0.95 -19.10 -16.65
C SER A 277 1.76 -19.12 -17.95
N GLY A 278 2.02 -20.31 -18.48
CA GLY A 278 2.77 -20.49 -19.73
C GLY A 278 4.29 -20.36 -19.58
N ILE A 279 4.98 -20.32 -20.71
CA ILE A 279 6.44 -20.18 -20.78
C ILE A 279 6.80 -18.70 -20.59
N PRO A 280 7.71 -18.35 -19.66
CA PRO A 280 8.10 -16.96 -19.46
C PRO A 280 8.81 -16.42 -20.71
N ASP A 281 8.48 -15.19 -21.10
CA ASP A 281 9.19 -14.52 -22.19
C ASP A 281 10.64 -14.20 -21.82
N ALA A 282 11.50 -14.02 -22.81
CA ALA A 282 12.94 -13.79 -22.61
C ALA A 282 13.24 -12.56 -21.73
N LEU A 283 12.42 -11.51 -21.79
CA LEU A 283 12.61 -10.32 -20.95
C LEU A 283 12.22 -10.62 -19.49
N THR A 284 11.17 -11.40 -19.25
CA THR A 284 10.83 -11.90 -17.91
C THR A 284 11.98 -12.71 -17.31
N VAL A 285 12.56 -13.64 -18.08
CA VAL A 285 13.74 -14.41 -17.63
C VAL A 285 14.94 -13.49 -17.33
N ALA A 286 15.26 -12.55 -18.24
CA ALA A 286 16.38 -11.63 -18.07
C ALA A 286 16.23 -10.75 -16.82
N THR A 287 15.02 -10.24 -16.56
CA THR A 287 14.74 -9.42 -15.37
C THR A 287 14.77 -10.25 -14.08
N ALA A 288 14.32 -11.50 -14.10
CA ALA A 288 14.44 -12.42 -12.96
C ALA A 288 15.91 -12.73 -12.64
N VAL A 289 16.73 -12.99 -13.66
CA VAL A 289 18.19 -13.20 -13.50
C VAL A 289 18.85 -11.94 -12.92
N LEU A 290 18.52 -10.75 -13.44
CA LEU A 290 19.04 -9.49 -12.90
C LEU A 290 18.66 -9.30 -11.43
N GLN A 291 17.40 -9.56 -11.06
CA GLN A 291 16.95 -9.49 -9.68
C GLN A 291 17.69 -10.48 -8.78
N LEU A 292 17.94 -11.70 -9.25
CA LEU A 292 18.73 -12.70 -8.53
C LEU A 292 20.17 -12.21 -8.30
N ILE A 293 20.82 -11.65 -9.33
CA ILE A 293 22.18 -11.10 -9.23
C ILE A 293 22.24 -9.98 -8.18
N VAL A 294 21.29 -9.04 -8.22
CA VAL A 294 21.21 -7.94 -7.25
C VAL A 294 20.98 -8.46 -5.84
N THR A 295 20.09 -9.44 -5.67
CA THR A 295 19.78 -10.07 -4.38
C THR A 295 21.01 -10.78 -3.80
N ILE A 296 21.70 -11.60 -4.60
CA ILE A 296 22.94 -12.28 -4.20
C ILE A 296 24.01 -11.26 -3.80
N TYR A 297 24.16 -10.17 -4.56
CA TYR A 297 25.09 -9.10 -4.23
C TYR A 297 24.76 -8.46 -2.87
N ILE A 298 23.50 -8.10 -2.62
CA ILE A 298 23.05 -7.54 -1.34
C ILE A 298 23.39 -8.52 -0.20
N ILE A 299 23.01 -9.80 -0.33
CA ILE A 299 23.29 -10.83 0.68
C ILE A 299 24.78 -10.96 0.94
N LYS A 300 25.62 -10.95 -0.11
CA LYS A 300 27.09 -11.03 0.03
C LYS A 300 27.63 -9.86 0.86
N VAL A 301 27.20 -8.62 0.57
CA VAL A 301 27.62 -7.43 1.34
C VAL A 301 27.16 -7.55 2.80
N MET A 302 25.93 -8.02 3.04
CA MET A 302 25.42 -8.22 4.41
C MET A 302 26.20 -9.30 5.17
N ARG A 303 26.58 -10.40 4.51
CA ARG A 303 27.35 -11.50 5.14
C ARG A 303 28.78 -11.13 5.48
N MET A 304 29.45 -10.34 4.64
CA MET A 304 30.85 -9.91 4.86
C MET A 304 31.06 -9.18 6.19
N GLN A 305 30.04 -8.51 6.73
CA GLN A 305 30.12 -7.79 8.01
C GLN A 305 28.95 -8.15 8.94
N SER A 306 28.57 -9.44 8.93
CA SER A 306 27.37 -9.96 9.59
C SER A 306 27.20 -9.49 11.04
N LYS A 307 28.26 -9.47 11.85
CA LYS A 307 28.19 -9.00 13.25
C LYS A 307 27.74 -7.53 13.37
N LYS A 308 28.33 -6.63 12.59
CA LYS A 308 27.98 -5.19 12.59
C LYS A 308 26.59 -4.97 12.00
N VAL A 309 26.28 -5.65 10.90
CA VAL A 309 24.97 -5.56 10.23
C VAL A 309 23.85 -6.05 11.14
N ILE A 310 24.00 -7.22 11.78
CA ILE A 310 23.00 -7.77 12.70
C ILE A 310 22.78 -6.84 13.89
N TYR A 311 23.84 -6.23 14.43
CA TYR A 311 23.72 -5.27 15.53
C TYR A 311 22.87 -4.05 15.14
N GLU A 312 23.17 -3.43 13.99
CA GLU A 312 22.41 -2.27 13.50
C GLU A 312 20.97 -2.64 13.11
N MET A 313 20.77 -3.82 12.52
CA MET A 313 19.43 -4.32 12.18
C MET A 313 18.57 -4.50 13.42
N LYS A 314 19.10 -5.14 14.48
CA LYS A 314 18.38 -5.34 15.75
C LYS A 314 17.93 -4.03 16.40
N LYS A 315 18.68 -2.94 16.19
CA LYS A 315 18.35 -1.62 16.71
C LYS A 315 17.27 -0.88 15.90
N ASN A 316 17.04 -1.27 14.65
CA ASN A 316 16.09 -0.60 13.75
C ASN A 316 14.64 -0.99 14.05
N LEU A 317 14.09 -0.43 15.14
CA LEU A 317 12.72 -0.68 15.57
C LEU A 317 11.66 -0.36 14.49
N LEU A 318 11.86 0.70 13.69
CA LEU A 318 10.92 1.10 12.64
C LEU A 318 10.72 -0.03 11.61
N SER A 319 11.80 -0.66 11.15
CA SER A 319 11.71 -1.79 10.23
C SER A 319 11.08 -3.03 10.87
N HIS A 320 11.32 -3.30 12.16
CA HIS A 320 10.64 -4.41 12.85
C HIS A 320 9.13 -4.18 12.95
N ILE A 321 8.70 -2.96 13.30
CA ILE A 321 7.28 -2.59 13.33
C ILE A 321 6.66 -2.74 11.94
N ALA A 322 7.36 -2.30 10.88
CA ALA A 322 6.89 -2.48 9.51
C ALA A 322 6.66 -3.96 9.15
N VAL A 323 7.58 -4.85 9.54
CA VAL A 323 7.42 -6.30 9.35
C VAL A 323 6.23 -6.85 10.13
N VAL A 324 6.07 -6.46 11.40
CA VAL A 324 4.94 -6.91 12.22
C VAL A 324 3.60 -6.47 11.61
N VAL A 325 3.50 -5.21 11.17
CA VAL A 325 2.29 -4.69 10.52
C VAL A 325 2.02 -5.40 9.19
N ALA A 326 3.05 -5.64 8.37
CA ALA A 326 2.91 -6.38 7.12
C ALA A 326 2.40 -7.81 7.35
N VAL A 327 3.05 -8.55 8.25
CA VAL A 327 2.67 -9.93 8.57
C VAL A 327 1.26 -9.98 9.19
N ALA A 328 0.93 -9.05 10.09
CA ALA A 328 -0.42 -8.97 10.66
C ALA A 328 -1.48 -8.73 9.58
N TYR A 329 -1.21 -7.83 8.62
CA TYR A 329 -2.08 -7.61 7.46
C TYR A 329 -2.28 -8.89 6.66
N LEU A 330 -1.19 -9.59 6.31
CA LEU A 330 -1.26 -10.84 5.54
C LEU A 330 -2.04 -11.93 6.29
N LEU A 331 -1.79 -12.11 7.59
CA LEU A 331 -2.49 -13.10 8.41
C LEU A 331 -3.98 -12.79 8.51
N VAL A 332 -4.36 -11.53 8.72
CA VAL A 332 -5.76 -11.12 8.74
C VAL A 332 -6.40 -11.31 7.36
N LEU A 333 -5.70 -10.98 6.28
CA LEU A 333 -6.23 -11.16 4.93
C LEU A 333 -6.47 -12.64 4.59
N VAL A 334 -5.52 -13.53 4.92
CA VAL A 334 -5.67 -14.98 4.75
C VAL A 334 -6.80 -15.51 5.64
N PHE A 335 -6.86 -15.09 6.91
CA PHE A 335 -7.92 -15.47 7.83
C PHE A 335 -9.30 -15.06 7.32
N LEU A 336 -9.45 -13.80 6.90
CA LEU A 336 -10.68 -13.27 6.34
C LEU A 336 -11.09 -14.08 5.10
N ARG A 337 -10.15 -14.40 4.21
CA ARG A 337 -10.46 -15.19 3.00
C ARG A 337 -10.94 -16.61 3.32
N SER A 338 -10.51 -17.17 4.45
CA SER A 338 -10.94 -18.48 4.94
C SER A 338 -12.32 -18.49 5.59
N ILE A 339 -12.87 -17.34 5.99
CA ILE A 339 -14.19 -17.23 6.65
C ILE A 339 -15.21 -16.42 5.84
N SER A 340 -14.76 -15.72 4.81
CA SER A 340 -15.55 -14.86 3.95
C SER A 340 -14.94 -14.86 2.56
N GLN A 341 -15.76 -15.15 1.55
CA GLN A 341 -15.31 -15.05 0.17
C GLN A 341 -15.01 -13.58 -0.17
N PHE A 342 -14.04 -13.33 -1.01
CA PHE A 342 -13.84 -12.05 -1.71
C PHE A 342 -12.88 -12.32 -2.88
N ASP A 343 -12.35 -11.27 -3.52
CA ASP A 343 -11.41 -11.44 -4.61
C ASP A 343 -10.26 -12.40 -4.24
N PRO A 344 -9.79 -13.25 -5.16
CA PRO A 344 -8.66 -14.14 -4.89
C PRO A 344 -7.43 -13.38 -4.38
N LEU A 345 -6.62 -14.04 -3.55
CA LEU A 345 -5.37 -13.49 -3.00
C LEU A 345 -4.31 -13.33 -4.09
N ASN A 346 -4.47 -12.30 -4.92
CA ASN A 346 -3.60 -11.94 -6.02
C ASN A 346 -2.68 -10.77 -5.64
N TYR A 347 -1.86 -10.35 -6.60
CA TYR A 347 -0.91 -9.24 -6.44
C TYR A 347 -1.57 -7.94 -5.93
N ARG A 348 -2.83 -7.67 -6.32
CA ARG A 348 -3.57 -6.47 -5.90
C ARG A 348 -3.80 -6.46 -4.40
N LEU A 349 -4.39 -7.53 -3.86
CA LEU A 349 -4.67 -7.63 -2.43
C LEU A 349 -3.41 -7.83 -1.59
N LEU A 350 -2.36 -8.43 -2.15
CA LEU A 350 -1.08 -8.61 -1.45
C LEU A 350 -0.18 -7.37 -1.50
N SER A 351 -0.49 -6.39 -2.36
CA SER A 351 0.35 -5.20 -2.54
C SER A 351 0.65 -4.42 -1.23
N PRO A 352 -0.26 -4.29 -0.23
CA PRO A 352 0.11 -3.62 1.02
C PRO A 352 1.10 -4.40 1.87
N PHE A 353 1.03 -5.74 1.87
CA PHE A 353 2.04 -6.60 2.48
C PHE A 353 3.39 -6.38 1.79
N THR A 354 3.43 -6.53 0.47
CA THR A 354 4.67 -6.43 -0.31
C THR A 354 5.30 -5.05 -0.16
N PHE A 355 4.52 -3.97 -0.26
CA PHE A 355 5.02 -2.62 -0.10
C PHE A 355 5.66 -2.39 1.27
N LEU A 356 4.99 -2.81 2.36
CA LEU A 356 5.55 -2.68 3.70
C LEU A 356 6.79 -3.56 3.92
N MET A 357 6.82 -4.77 3.36
CA MET A 357 7.99 -5.64 3.42
C MET A 357 9.18 -5.06 2.65
N LEU A 358 8.96 -4.54 1.45
CA LEU A 358 9.98 -3.83 0.68
C LEU A 358 10.48 -2.60 1.42
N PHE A 359 9.57 -1.79 1.98
CA PHE A 359 9.94 -0.66 2.83
C PHE A 359 10.80 -1.12 4.01
N ALA A 360 10.41 -2.18 4.73
CA ALA A 360 11.16 -2.68 5.88
C ALA A 360 12.58 -3.12 5.51
N VAL A 361 12.71 -3.91 4.44
CA VAL A 361 14.00 -4.42 3.92
C VAL A 361 14.89 -3.29 3.44
N VAL A 362 14.36 -2.37 2.63
CA VAL A 362 15.13 -1.22 2.13
C VAL A 362 15.51 -0.28 3.28
N ASN A 363 14.61 -0.06 4.25
CA ASN A 363 14.90 0.75 5.42
C ASN A 363 15.96 0.13 6.33
N TYR A 364 16.04 -1.22 6.45
CA TYR A 364 17.15 -1.87 7.13
C TYR A 364 18.48 -1.50 6.48
N ILE A 365 18.56 -1.58 5.15
CA ILE A 365 19.79 -1.28 4.39
C ILE A 365 20.12 0.22 4.43
N VAL A 366 19.12 1.09 4.33
CA VAL A 366 19.27 2.55 4.40
C VAL A 366 19.78 2.99 5.78
N ALA A 367 19.31 2.35 6.86
CA ALA A 367 19.73 2.63 8.22
C ALA A 367 21.19 2.21 8.52
N LEU A 368 21.78 1.32 7.72
CA LEU A 368 23.18 0.92 7.91
C LEU A 368 24.13 2.12 7.76
N PRO A 369 25.12 2.30 8.66
CA PRO A 369 26.14 3.31 8.50
C PRO A 369 26.94 3.16 7.20
N ASP A 370 27.30 4.28 6.59
CA ASP A 370 28.12 4.26 5.35
C ASP A 370 29.55 3.79 5.57
N SER A 371 30.00 3.70 6.82
CA SER A 371 31.29 3.13 7.21
C SER A 371 31.36 1.61 7.02
N ILE A 372 30.20 0.94 6.88
CA ILE A 372 30.13 -0.48 6.54
C ILE A 372 30.52 -0.65 5.06
N THR A 373 31.54 -1.48 4.82
CA THR A 373 32.10 -1.69 3.48
C THR A 373 31.01 -2.19 2.53
N GLY A 374 30.77 -1.43 1.45
CA GLY A 374 29.76 -1.77 0.45
C GLY A 374 28.35 -1.24 0.73
N ALA A 375 27.99 -0.84 1.97
CA ALA A 375 26.63 -0.41 2.31
C ALA A 375 26.15 0.77 1.45
N LYS A 376 26.99 1.79 1.28
CA LYS A 376 26.69 2.95 0.42
C LYS A 376 26.44 2.53 -1.03
N ARG A 377 27.25 1.60 -1.57
CA ARG A 377 27.10 1.08 -2.94
C ARG A 377 25.80 0.28 -3.08
N THR A 378 25.46 -0.54 -2.08
CA THR A 378 24.20 -1.29 -2.02
C THR A 378 22.98 -0.36 -2.07
N LYS A 379 22.99 0.75 -1.33
CA LYS A 379 21.91 1.76 -1.38
C LYS A 379 21.69 2.30 -2.79
N TYR A 380 22.75 2.62 -3.53
CA TYR A 380 22.64 3.08 -4.92
C TYR A 380 22.16 1.97 -5.87
N ILE A 381 22.64 0.74 -5.70
CA ILE A 381 22.20 -0.40 -6.51
C ILE A 381 20.70 -0.63 -6.35
N ILE A 382 20.17 -0.54 -5.13
CA ILE A 382 18.73 -0.65 -4.87
C ILE A 382 17.95 0.46 -5.58
N ALA A 383 18.41 1.72 -5.48
CA ALA A 383 17.76 2.83 -6.17
C ALA A 383 17.74 2.65 -7.70
N ILE A 384 18.87 2.21 -8.29
CA ILE A 384 18.98 1.93 -9.72
C ILE A 384 18.09 0.74 -10.11
N PHE A 385 18.06 -0.32 -9.31
CA PHE A 385 17.24 -1.51 -9.55
C PHE A 385 15.76 -1.15 -9.68
N PHE A 386 15.22 -0.36 -8.74
CA PHE A 386 13.83 0.06 -8.81
C PHE A 386 13.57 1.15 -9.87
N ALA A 387 14.53 2.04 -10.13
CA ALA A 387 14.40 2.99 -11.24
C ALA A 387 14.35 2.28 -12.60
N LEU A 388 15.14 1.21 -12.76
CA LEU A 388 15.09 0.34 -13.93
C LEU A 388 13.75 -0.38 -14.03
N SER A 389 13.22 -0.89 -12.92
CA SER A 389 11.86 -1.44 -12.88
C SER A 389 10.83 -0.43 -13.38
N LEU A 390 10.86 0.81 -12.87
CA LEU A 390 9.96 1.87 -13.33
C LEU A 390 10.06 2.13 -14.84
N PHE A 391 11.27 2.21 -15.37
CA PHE A 391 11.49 2.40 -16.81
C PHE A 391 11.00 1.21 -17.65
N LEU A 392 11.23 -0.02 -17.19
CA LEU A 392 10.81 -1.24 -17.88
C LEU A 392 9.29 -1.43 -17.93
N ASN A 393 8.55 -0.68 -17.13
CA ASN A 393 7.09 -0.72 -17.03
C ASN A 393 6.38 0.42 -17.78
N LEU A 394 7.12 1.21 -18.56
CA LEU A 394 6.54 2.13 -19.53
C LEU A 394 5.90 1.37 -20.71
N PRO A 395 4.89 1.95 -21.38
CA PRO A 395 4.22 1.32 -22.53
C PRO A 395 5.11 1.32 -23.79
N LYS A 396 6.08 0.39 -23.84
CA LYS A 396 7.16 0.33 -24.84
C LYS A 396 6.65 0.28 -26.29
N LYS A 397 5.60 -0.49 -26.55
CA LYS A 397 5.04 -0.62 -27.91
C LYS A 397 4.59 0.73 -28.47
N PHE A 398 3.89 1.51 -27.65
CA PHE A 398 3.46 2.86 -28.01
C PHE A 398 4.66 3.81 -28.17
N LEU A 399 5.62 3.78 -27.25
CA LEU A 399 6.80 4.65 -27.35
C LEU A 399 7.62 4.36 -28.62
N LEU A 400 7.76 3.09 -28.99
CA LEU A 400 8.46 2.70 -30.22
C LEU A 400 7.70 3.11 -31.48
N SER A 401 6.37 3.03 -31.48
CA SER A 401 5.55 3.44 -32.64
C SER A 401 5.48 4.95 -32.85
N GLN A 402 5.93 5.77 -31.89
CA GLN A 402 6.03 7.22 -32.04
C GLN A 402 7.44 7.67 -32.48
N LEU A 403 8.44 6.77 -32.39
CA LEU A 403 9.84 7.04 -32.74
C LEU A 403 10.22 6.52 -34.14
N LEU A 404 9.52 5.48 -34.59
CA LEU A 404 9.59 4.91 -35.94
C LEU A 404 8.48 5.52 -36.79
#